data_AF-A0AA88CLX9-F1
#
_entry.id   AF-A0AA88CLX9-F1
#
_cell.length_a   1.000
_cell.length_b   1.000
_cell.length_c   1.000
_cell.angle_alpha   90.00
_cell.angle_beta   90.00
_cell.angle_gamma   90.00
#
_symmetry.space_group_name_H-M   'P 1'
#
loop_
_entity.id
_entity.type
_entity.pdbx_description
1 polymer ?
#
loop_
_entity_poly.entity_id
_entity_poly.type
_entity_poly.pdbx_seq_one_letter_code
_entity_poly.pdbx_strand_id
1 'polypeptide(L)'
;MKRRRILILELLVTAVTCMLGISQALSASGALLNVSIAKDNCDAQCGNMKIPFPFGIGSHCSVDKWFEIFCDKSTTPHRPFLKHTGWEVLDIADFYTNSDDRLYYSPSSKQLQIKNPISFFNCANKLETQKTLNLTGMPFSFTSGNIFVGVSCGLPAKIDSSSAVPSL
;
A
#
# COMPACT_ATOMS: atom_id res chain seq x y z
N MET A 1 57.54 -17.30 -52.21
CA MET A 1 56.04 -17.33 -52.12
C MET A 1 55.51 -18.03 -50.88
N LYS A 2 56.01 -19.20 -50.45
CA LYS A 2 55.53 -19.93 -49.25
C LYS A 2 55.59 -19.12 -47.94
N ARG A 3 56.68 -18.37 -47.71
CA ARG A 3 56.87 -17.54 -46.50
C ARG A 3 55.89 -16.36 -46.37
N ARG A 4 55.48 -15.76 -47.50
CA ARG A 4 54.46 -14.69 -47.54
C ARG A 4 53.06 -15.23 -47.25
N ARG A 5 52.74 -16.45 -47.71
CA ARG A 5 51.44 -17.09 -47.43
C ARG A 5 51.31 -17.49 -45.95
N ILE A 6 52.39 -17.92 -45.30
CA ILE A 6 52.42 -18.24 -43.86
C ILE A 6 52.20 -16.97 -43.01
N LEU A 7 52.88 -15.88 -43.34
CA LEU A 7 52.71 -14.60 -42.63
C LEU A 7 51.29 -14.05 -42.73
N ILE A 8 50.63 -14.21 -43.89
CA ILE A 8 49.23 -13.81 -44.07
C ILE A 8 48.30 -14.73 -43.26
N LEU A 9 48.58 -16.03 -43.20
CA LEU A 9 47.77 -16.99 -42.44
C LEU A 9 47.82 -16.70 -40.93
N GLU A 10 49.00 -16.43 -40.38
CA GLU A 10 49.18 -16.02 -38.97
C GLU A 10 48.44 -14.72 -38.63
N LEU A 11 48.48 -13.73 -39.55
CA LEU A 11 47.77 -12.46 -39.40
C LEU A 11 46.25 -12.64 -39.42
N LEU A 12 45.73 -13.55 -40.25
CA LEU A 12 44.30 -13.85 -40.31
C LEU A 12 43.82 -14.62 -39.07
N VAL A 13 44.61 -15.58 -38.57
CA VAL A 13 44.26 -16.35 -37.37
C VAL A 13 44.20 -15.44 -36.14
N THR A 14 45.18 -14.56 -35.95
CA THR A 14 45.21 -13.60 -34.84
C THR A 14 44.04 -12.60 -34.89
N ALA A 15 43.66 -12.13 -36.07
CA ALA A 15 42.48 -11.28 -36.25
C ALA A 15 41.19 -12.01 -35.87
N VAL A 16 41.02 -13.28 -36.28
CA VAL A 16 39.83 -14.08 -35.95
C VAL A 16 39.75 -14.39 -34.45
N THR A 17 40.87 -14.70 -33.80
CA THR A 17 40.89 -14.92 -32.34
C THR A 17 40.61 -13.64 -31.55
N CYS A 18 41.02 -12.48 -32.06
CA CYS A 18 40.72 -11.19 -31.45
C CYS A 18 39.21 -10.86 -31.55
N MET A 19 38.58 -11.17 -32.70
CA MET A 19 37.14 -10.98 -32.90
C MET A 19 36.28 -11.92 -32.06
N LEU A 20 36.79 -13.10 -31.69
CA LEU A 20 36.09 -14.09 -30.84
C LEU A 20 36.31 -13.87 -29.33
N GLY A 21 37.28 -13.05 -28.93
CA GLY A 21 37.67 -12.84 -27.53
C GLY A 21 36.93 -11.72 -26.78
N ILE A 22 35.94 -11.06 -27.39
CA ILE A 22 35.28 -9.86 -26.82
C ILE A 22 34.02 -10.19 -26.00
N SER A 23 33.74 -11.47 -25.74
CA SER A 23 32.65 -11.86 -24.83
C SER A 23 33.05 -11.71 -23.35
N GLN A 24 33.31 -10.49 -22.89
CA GLN A 24 33.28 -10.21 -21.45
C GLN A 24 31.81 -10.22 -20.99
N ALA A 25 31.50 -11.10 -20.03
CA ALA A 25 30.18 -11.22 -19.45
C ALA A 25 29.78 -9.90 -18.78
N LEU A 26 28.82 -9.20 -19.37
CA LEU A 26 28.17 -8.06 -18.71
C LEU A 26 27.15 -8.63 -17.72
N SER A 27 27.60 -8.96 -16.52
CA SER A 27 26.71 -9.19 -15.38
C SER A 27 26.11 -7.85 -14.99
N ALA A 28 25.02 -7.46 -15.66
CA ALA A 28 24.16 -6.38 -15.18
C ALA A 28 23.49 -6.87 -13.89
N SER A 29 24.13 -6.63 -12.75
CA SER A 29 23.45 -6.71 -11.46
C SER A 29 22.50 -5.51 -11.41
N GLY A 30 21.30 -5.70 -11.95
CA GLY A 30 20.18 -4.79 -11.76
C GLY A 30 19.83 -4.80 -10.28
N ALA A 31 20.52 -3.99 -9.48
CA ALA A 31 20.04 -3.61 -8.18
C ALA A 31 18.71 -2.88 -8.41
N LEU A 32 17.60 -3.62 -8.27
CA LEU A 32 16.31 -2.99 -8.03
C LEU A 32 16.53 -2.12 -6.81
N LEU A 33 16.46 -0.79 -6.98
CA LEU A 33 16.30 0.09 -5.84
C LEU A 33 14.96 -0.30 -5.21
N ASN A 34 14.99 -1.22 -4.25
CA ASN A 34 13.89 -1.44 -3.33
C ASN A 34 13.82 -0.18 -2.48
N VAL A 35 13.20 0.86 -3.05
CA VAL A 35 12.76 2.03 -2.29
C VAL A 35 11.70 1.47 -1.35
N SER A 36 12.13 1.12 -0.14
CA SER A 36 11.23 0.67 0.91
C SER A 36 10.28 1.81 1.19
N ILE A 37 8.99 1.54 1.02
CA ILE A 37 7.92 2.46 1.43
C ILE A 37 7.70 2.44 2.95
N ALA A 38 8.19 1.39 3.61
CA ALA A 38 8.20 1.27 5.06
C ALA A 38 9.51 1.83 5.63
N LYS A 39 9.50 2.08 6.94
CA LYS A 39 10.69 2.45 7.69
C LYS A 39 11.81 1.40 7.50
N ASP A 40 13.06 1.83 7.55
CA ASP A 40 14.21 0.94 7.40
C ASP A 40 14.16 -0.24 8.39
N ASN A 41 14.44 -1.44 7.89
CA ASN A 41 14.39 -2.71 8.63
C ASN A 41 12.99 -3.13 9.11
N CYS A 42 11.92 -2.59 8.52
CA CYS A 42 10.54 -2.98 8.80
C CYS A 42 9.88 -3.70 7.62
N ASP A 43 8.95 -4.61 7.93
CA ASP A 43 8.15 -5.28 6.92
C ASP A 43 7.24 -4.28 6.20
N ALA A 44 7.32 -4.25 4.87
CA ALA A 44 6.57 -3.32 4.02
C ALA A 44 5.23 -3.87 3.51
N GLN A 45 4.86 -5.11 3.86
CA GLN A 45 3.70 -5.77 3.27
C GLN A 45 2.99 -6.70 4.26
N CYS A 46 1.66 -6.69 4.23
CA CYS A 46 0.79 -7.66 4.89
C CYS A 46 -0.15 -8.29 3.84
N GLY A 47 0.10 -9.55 3.50
CA GLY A 47 -0.62 -10.21 2.41
C GLY A 47 -0.40 -9.48 1.09
N ASN A 48 -1.49 -8.97 0.49
CA ASN A 48 -1.41 -8.20 -0.74
C ASN A 48 -1.28 -6.69 -0.52
N MET A 49 -1.37 -6.21 0.73
CA MET A 49 -1.37 -4.78 1.05
C MET A 49 0.04 -4.27 1.38
N LYS A 50 0.41 -3.16 0.75
CA LYS A 50 1.60 -2.37 1.07
C LYS A 50 1.37 -1.53 2.32
N ILE A 51 2.32 -1.51 3.25
CA ILE A 51 2.25 -0.77 4.51
C ILE A 51 3.34 0.32 4.50
N PRO A 52 3.04 1.54 4.04
CA PRO A 52 4.00 2.63 4.01
C PRO A 52 4.10 3.32 5.38
N PHE A 53 5.26 3.94 5.64
CA PHE A 53 5.38 4.91 6.74
C PHE A 53 4.34 6.04 6.54
N PRO A 54 3.61 6.49 7.58
CA PRO A 54 3.86 6.35 9.02
C PRO A 54 3.30 5.08 9.68
N PHE A 55 2.67 4.19 8.91
CA PHE A 55 2.22 2.88 9.39
C PHE A 55 3.39 1.90 9.40
N GLY A 56 3.29 0.85 10.21
CA GLY A 56 4.35 -0.16 10.24
C GLY A 56 3.94 -1.42 11.00
N ILE A 57 4.55 -2.53 10.61
CA ILE A 57 4.35 -3.84 11.25
C ILE A 57 5.50 -4.07 12.24
N GLY A 58 5.15 -4.34 13.50
CA GLY A 58 6.12 -4.64 14.55
C GLY A 58 6.61 -3.41 15.33
N SER A 59 7.44 -3.68 16.34
CA SER A 59 7.89 -2.66 17.28
C SER A 59 8.77 -1.61 16.59
N HIS A 60 8.53 -0.33 16.90
CA HIS A 60 9.28 0.82 16.37
C HIS A 60 9.21 1.00 14.84
N CYS A 61 8.28 0.33 14.14
CA CYS A 61 8.10 0.46 12.70
C CYS A 61 7.08 1.51 12.28
N SER A 62 6.18 1.91 13.18
CA SER A 62 5.22 3.00 12.99
C SER A 62 5.69 4.29 13.65
N VAL A 63 5.07 5.42 13.28
CA VAL A 63 5.35 6.73 13.91
C VAL A 63 4.88 6.79 15.37
N ASP A 64 3.82 6.06 15.68
CA ASP A 64 3.21 5.96 17.02
C ASP A 64 2.39 4.65 17.13
N LYS A 65 2.02 4.26 18.35
CA LYS A 65 1.19 3.08 18.64
C LYS A 65 -0.16 3.07 17.92
N TRP A 66 -0.74 4.23 17.60
CA TRP A 66 -1.99 4.34 16.86
C TRP A 66 -1.86 3.91 15.39
N PHE A 67 -0.64 3.95 14.84
CA PHE A 67 -0.31 3.61 13.45
C PHE A 67 0.30 2.20 13.32
N GLU A 68 0.38 1.44 14.42
CA GLU A 68 0.92 0.08 14.39
C GLU A 68 -0.08 -0.87 13.71
N ILE A 69 0.41 -1.64 12.74
CA ILE A 69 -0.35 -2.65 12.01
C ILE A 69 -0.06 -4.03 12.60
N PHE A 70 -1.12 -4.70 13.02
CA PHE A 70 -1.12 -6.13 13.27
C PHE A 70 -1.46 -6.85 11.96
N CYS A 71 -0.55 -7.69 11.47
CA CYS A 71 -0.79 -8.52 10.30
C CYS A 71 -1.28 -9.90 10.75
N ASP A 72 -2.57 -10.17 10.57
CA ASP A 72 -3.17 -11.47 10.85
C ASP A 72 -2.76 -12.49 9.78
N LYS A 73 -1.89 -13.42 10.17
CA LYS A 73 -1.36 -14.48 9.31
C LYS A 73 -2.23 -15.74 9.29
N SER A 74 -3.34 -15.78 10.04
CA SER A 74 -4.24 -16.94 10.07
C SER A 74 -5.12 -17.08 8.83
N THR A 75 -5.21 -16.02 8.01
CA THR A 75 -5.99 -15.97 6.78
C THR A 75 -5.08 -15.94 5.54
N THR A 76 -5.60 -16.36 4.39
CA THR A 76 -4.91 -16.28 3.09
C THR A 76 -5.82 -15.54 2.09
N PRO A 77 -5.41 -14.35 1.58
CA PRO A 77 -4.21 -13.61 1.95
C PRO A 77 -4.27 -13.09 3.39
N HIS A 78 -3.10 -12.83 3.99
CA HIS A 78 -2.99 -12.23 5.33
C HIS A 78 -3.68 -10.87 5.37
N ARG A 79 -4.24 -10.52 6.53
CA ARG A 79 -5.09 -9.34 6.69
C ARG A 79 -4.50 -8.32 7.66
N PRO A 80 -4.41 -7.04 7.27
CA PRO A 80 -3.90 -5.99 8.15
C PRO A 80 -5.00 -5.41 9.05
N PHE A 81 -4.64 -5.14 10.30
CA PHE A 81 -5.50 -4.50 11.28
C PHE A 81 -4.74 -3.39 12.00
N LEU A 82 -5.41 -2.29 12.32
CA LEU A 82 -4.89 -1.33 13.30
C LEU A 82 -4.78 -2.03 14.65
N LYS A 83 -3.57 -2.20 15.18
CA LYS A 83 -3.34 -2.99 16.40
C LYS A 83 -4.08 -2.43 17.62
N HIS A 84 -4.19 -1.11 17.73
CA HIS A 84 -4.81 -0.47 18.89
C HIS A 84 -6.34 -0.59 18.92
N THR A 85 -7.00 -0.60 17.75
CA THR A 85 -8.48 -0.63 17.65
C THR A 85 -9.06 -1.96 17.17
N GLY A 86 -8.24 -2.78 16.51
CA GLY A 86 -8.67 -4.01 15.84
C GLY A 86 -9.48 -3.76 14.57
N TRP A 87 -9.42 -2.57 13.96
CA TRP A 87 -10.10 -2.31 12.69
C TRP A 87 -9.31 -2.88 11.52
N GLU A 88 -9.98 -3.65 10.66
CA GLU A 88 -9.42 -4.19 9.42
C GLU A 88 -9.11 -3.02 8.47
N VAL A 89 -7.86 -2.94 8.01
CA VAL A 89 -7.43 -1.96 7.02
C VAL A 89 -7.71 -2.53 5.65
N LEU A 90 -8.39 -1.75 4.82
CA LEU A 90 -8.78 -2.12 3.46
C LEU A 90 -7.86 -1.50 2.42
N ASP A 91 -7.35 -0.30 2.69
CA ASP A 91 -6.42 0.39 1.81
C ASP A 91 -5.62 1.48 2.57
N ILE A 92 -4.42 1.77 2.07
CA ILE A 92 -3.60 2.91 2.49
C ILE A 92 -3.19 3.67 1.23
N ALA A 93 -3.80 4.83 1.02
CA ALA A 93 -3.60 5.62 -0.18
C ALA A 93 -2.76 6.88 0.09
N ASP A 94 -1.90 7.19 -0.86
CA ASP A 94 -1.07 8.42 -0.91
C ASP A 94 -1.71 9.49 -1.81
N PHE A 95 -2.99 9.31 -2.13
CA PHE A 95 -3.76 10.16 -3.01
C PHE A 95 -5.02 10.61 -2.28
N TYR A 96 -5.52 11.80 -2.62
CA TYR A 96 -6.82 12.26 -2.19
C TYR A 96 -7.61 12.78 -3.40
N THR A 97 -8.93 12.67 -3.35
CA THR A 97 -9.82 13.27 -4.34
C THR A 97 -10.36 14.60 -3.84
N ASN A 98 -10.33 15.61 -4.70
CA ASN A 98 -10.99 16.90 -4.44
C ASN A 98 -12.46 16.87 -4.85
N SER A 99 -13.17 17.99 -4.65
CA SER A 99 -14.58 18.15 -5.04
C SER A 99 -14.86 17.99 -6.54
N ASP A 100 -13.86 18.16 -7.41
CA ASP A 100 -13.95 17.96 -8.88
C ASP A 100 -13.63 16.51 -9.31
N ASP A 101 -13.64 15.55 -8.38
CA ASP A 101 -13.32 14.13 -8.62
C ASP A 101 -11.92 13.88 -9.23
N ARG A 102 -11.00 14.83 -9.04
CA ARG A 102 -9.61 14.72 -9.48
C ARG A 102 -8.74 14.11 -8.39
N LEU A 103 -7.96 13.09 -8.77
CA LEU A 103 -6.92 12.49 -7.93
C LEU A 103 -5.70 13.41 -7.83
N TYR A 104 -5.32 13.75 -6.60
CA TYR A 104 -4.11 14.48 -6.29
C TYR A 104 -3.16 13.60 -5.48
N TYR A 105 -1.91 13.51 -5.91
CA TYR A 105 -0.87 12.76 -5.19
C TYR A 105 -0.32 13.60 -4.04
N SER A 106 -0.38 13.07 -2.82
CA SER A 106 0.10 13.72 -1.61
C SER A 106 0.84 12.71 -0.73
N PRO A 107 2.15 12.53 -0.91
CA PRO A 107 2.93 11.60 -0.09
C PRO A 107 2.94 11.98 1.40
N SER A 108 2.72 13.27 1.72
CA SER A 108 2.61 13.80 3.08
C SER A 108 1.26 13.54 3.75
N SER A 109 0.22 13.14 3.02
CA SER A 109 -1.11 12.87 3.56
C SER A 109 -1.56 11.46 3.19
N LYS A 110 -1.61 10.56 4.17
CA LYS A 110 -2.07 9.19 3.98
C LYS A 110 -3.55 9.08 4.32
N GLN A 111 -4.33 8.49 3.42
CA GLN A 111 -5.72 8.12 3.67
C GLN A 111 -5.78 6.64 4.04
N LEU A 112 -6.43 6.35 5.17
CA LEU A 112 -6.63 5.00 5.66
C LEU A 112 -8.09 4.59 5.45
N GLN A 113 -8.32 3.58 4.64
CA GLN A 113 -9.65 2.98 4.51
C GLN A 113 -9.76 1.81 5.48
N ILE A 114 -10.83 1.80 6.28
CA ILE A 114 -11.08 0.76 7.27
C ILE A 114 -12.45 0.13 7.05
N LYS A 115 -12.60 -1.10 7.55
CA LYS A 115 -13.91 -1.75 7.63
C LYS A 115 -14.69 -1.24 8.84
N ASN A 116 -15.59 -0.28 8.61
CA ASN A 116 -16.43 0.28 9.65
C ASN A 116 -17.42 -0.77 10.20
N PRO A 117 -17.57 -0.93 11.53
CA PRO A 117 -18.63 -1.76 12.11
C PRO A 117 -20.02 -1.28 11.71
N ILE A 118 -20.90 -2.24 11.42
CA ILE A 118 -22.32 -1.97 11.15
C ILE A 118 -23.08 -2.09 12.47
N SER A 119 -23.81 -1.03 12.82
CA SER A 119 -24.71 -1.03 13.97
C SER A 119 -26.12 -1.46 13.56
N PHE A 120 -26.75 -2.31 14.37
CA PHE A 120 -28.14 -2.73 14.20
C PHE A 120 -28.96 -2.27 15.40
N PHE A 121 -30.09 -1.64 15.14
CA PHE A 121 -31.04 -1.20 16.15
C PHE A 121 -32.44 -1.68 15.75
N ASN A 122 -33.09 -2.45 16.62
CA ASN A 122 -34.45 -2.96 16.39
C ASN A 122 -34.65 -3.68 15.03
N CYS A 123 -33.65 -4.43 14.55
CA CYS A 123 -33.73 -5.18 13.31
C CYS A 123 -34.10 -6.64 13.59
N ALA A 124 -35.17 -7.15 12.97
CA ALA A 124 -35.56 -8.55 13.09
C ALA A 124 -34.42 -9.50 12.69
N ASN A 125 -34.20 -10.55 13.48
CA ASN A 125 -33.14 -11.55 13.29
C ASN A 125 -31.70 -11.00 13.34
N LYS A 126 -31.49 -9.79 13.87
CA LYS A 126 -30.16 -9.25 14.14
C LYS A 126 -30.02 -8.89 15.60
N LEU A 127 -28.88 -9.24 16.17
CA LEU A 127 -28.52 -8.80 17.52
C LEU A 127 -28.29 -7.29 17.50
N GLU A 128 -28.88 -6.59 18.46
CA GLU A 128 -28.59 -5.18 18.66
C GLU A 128 -27.09 -5.01 18.85
N THR A 129 -26.50 -4.12 18.05
CA THR A 129 -25.07 -3.85 18.09
C THR A 129 -24.89 -2.34 18.13
N GLN A 130 -24.45 -1.84 19.28
CA GLN A 130 -24.06 -0.43 19.46
C GLN A 130 -22.55 -0.28 19.31
N LYS A 131 -22.01 -0.69 18.15
CA LYS A 131 -20.59 -0.56 17.86
C LYS A 131 -20.37 0.64 16.97
N THR A 132 -20.11 1.79 17.58
CA THR A 132 -19.77 3.02 16.89
C THR A 132 -18.26 3.15 16.72
N LEU A 133 -17.85 3.78 15.61
CA LEU A 133 -16.47 4.18 15.40
C LEU A 133 -16.16 5.37 16.32
N ASN A 134 -15.25 5.19 17.26
CA ASN A 134 -14.86 6.24 18.20
C ASN A 134 -13.45 6.73 17.87
N LEU A 135 -13.34 7.93 17.31
CA LEU A 135 -12.06 8.59 17.00
C LEU A 135 -11.57 9.50 18.14
N THR A 136 -12.30 9.58 19.26
CA THR A 136 -11.97 10.48 20.37
C THR A 136 -10.59 10.13 20.95
N GLY A 137 -9.68 11.10 20.97
CA GLY A 137 -8.32 10.92 21.46
C GLY A 137 -7.39 10.19 20.49
N MET A 138 -7.84 9.86 19.28
CA MET A 138 -7.02 9.27 18.22
C MET A 138 -6.44 10.35 17.29
N PRO A 139 -5.29 10.10 16.65
CA PRO A 139 -4.69 11.02 15.68
C PRO A 139 -5.34 10.95 14.27
N PHE A 140 -6.57 10.44 14.18
CA PHE A 140 -7.28 10.26 12.91
C PHE A 140 -8.47 11.19 12.82
N SER A 141 -8.78 11.62 11.60
CA SER A 141 -9.98 12.37 11.27
C SER A 141 -10.63 11.78 10.03
N PHE A 142 -11.94 11.99 9.88
CA PHE A 142 -12.64 11.61 8.67
C PHE A 142 -12.18 12.49 7.51
N THR A 143 -11.87 11.86 6.38
CA THR A 143 -11.64 12.54 5.11
C THR A 143 -12.95 13.11 4.54
N SER A 144 -12.84 14.08 3.64
CA SER A 144 -13.95 14.42 2.73
C SER A 144 -14.19 13.24 1.77
N GLY A 145 -15.44 12.99 1.39
CA GLY A 145 -15.82 11.86 0.52
C GLY A 145 -16.27 10.60 1.26
N ASN A 146 -16.39 10.64 2.59
CA ASN A 146 -17.04 9.55 3.32
C ASN A 146 -18.55 9.52 3.02
N ILE A 147 -19.07 8.31 2.81
CA ILE A 147 -20.49 8.06 2.60
C ILE A 147 -21.02 7.26 3.80
N PHE A 148 -21.97 7.84 4.52
CA PHE A 148 -22.68 7.16 5.60
C PHE A 148 -24.04 6.69 5.10
N VAL A 149 -24.37 5.42 5.35
CA VAL A 149 -25.64 4.82 4.93
C VAL A 149 -26.36 4.28 6.15
N GLY A 150 -27.58 4.78 6.37
CA GLY A 150 -28.55 4.19 7.28
C GLY A 150 -29.61 3.45 6.49
N VAL A 151 -30.12 2.33 7.00
CA VAL A 151 -31.24 1.60 6.37
C VAL A 151 -32.33 1.38 7.41
N SER A 152 -33.55 1.77 7.08
CA SER A 152 -34.74 1.55 7.91
C SER A 152 -35.93 1.16 7.03
N CYS A 153 -36.75 0.20 7.46
CA CYS A 153 -37.89 -0.33 6.68
C CYS A 153 -37.55 -0.69 5.22
N GLY A 154 -36.30 -1.11 4.94
CA GLY A 154 -35.81 -1.42 3.59
C GLY A 154 -35.42 -0.21 2.74
N LEU A 155 -35.54 1.02 3.27
CA LEU A 155 -35.18 2.25 2.60
C LEU A 155 -33.78 2.73 3.04
N PRO A 156 -32.85 2.96 2.09
CA PRO A 156 -31.55 3.54 2.40
C PRO A 156 -31.61 5.06 2.46
N ALA A 157 -31.01 5.64 3.51
CA ALA A 157 -30.68 7.05 3.62
C ALA A 157 -29.16 7.21 3.50
N LYS A 158 -28.72 8.04 2.54
CA LYS A 158 -27.29 8.32 2.29
C LYS A 158 -26.97 9.74 2.77
N ILE A 159 -25.92 9.87 3.56
CA ILE A 159 -25.34 11.15 3.95
C ILE A 159 -23.93 11.21 3.37
N ASP A 160 -23.68 12.25 2.58
CA ASP A 160 -22.34 12.58 2.08
C ASP A 160 -21.72 13.69 2.94
N SER A 161 -20.41 13.67 3.09
CA SER A 161 -19.62 14.76 3.68
C SER A 161 -19.99 16.18 3.18
N SER A 162 -20.41 16.31 1.92
CA SER A 162 -20.87 17.58 1.33
C SER A 162 -22.26 18.03 1.81
N SER A 163 -23.07 17.11 2.34
CA SER A 163 -24.44 17.37 2.82
C SER A 163 -24.49 17.65 4.33
N ALA A 164 -23.38 17.44 5.03
CA ALA A 164 -23.23 17.73 6.45
C ALA A 164 -22.81 19.19 6.70
N VAL A 165 -23.57 20.15 6.17
CA VAL A 165 -23.48 21.54 6.62
C VAL A 165 -24.43 21.66 7.80
N PRO A 166 -23.95 21.87 9.04
CA PRO A 166 -24.84 22.30 10.10
C PRO A 166 -25.33 23.69 9.71
N SER A 167 -26.62 23.83 9.46
CA SER A 167 -27.26 25.14 9.49
C SER A 167 -27.05 25.71 10.89
N LEU A 168 -26.11 26.64 11.04
CA LEU A 168 -26.05 27.54 12.18
C LEU A 168 -27.15 28.59 12.04
#